data_AF-A0A0S3RKT8-F1
#
_entry.id   AF-A0A0S3RKT8-F1
#
_cell.length_a   1.000
_cell.length_b   1.000
_cell.length_c   1.000
_cell.angle_alpha   90.00
_cell.angle_beta   90.00
_cell.angle_gamma   90.00
#
_symmetry.space_group_name_H-M   'P 1'
#
loop_
_entity.id
_entity.type
_entity.pdbx_description
1 polymer ?
#
loop_
_entity_poly.entity_id
_entity_poly.type
_entity_poly.pdbx_seq_one_letter_code
_entity_poly.pdbx_strand_id
1 'polypeptide(L)'
;MLIYILPEHKYEIVKRLQARKHICGMTGDGVNDAPALKKADIGIAVADATDAARSASEIVLIEPGLSVIISAVLTSRIIFCLMQ
;
A
#
# COMPACT_ATOMS: atom_id res chain seq x y z
N MET A 1 -8.52 11.51 -7.31
CA MET A 1 -8.57 12.19 -6.00
C MET A 1 -9.98 12.03 -5.46
N LEU A 2 -10.21 11.14 -4.48
CA LEU A 2 -11.53 11.00 -3.86
C LEU A 2 -11.53 11.81 -2.56
N ILE A 3 -12.31 12.89 -2.55
CA ILE A 3 -12.34 13.92 -1.51
C ILE A 3 -13.42 13.51 -0.50
N TYR A 4 -13.04 13.38 0.79
CA TYR A 4 -13.81 12.85 1.94
C TYR A 4 -14.14 11.35 1.91
N ILE A 5 -13.11 10.54 2.15
CA ILE A 5 -13.25 9.11 2.45
C ILE A 5 -12.95 8.90 3.94
N LEU A 6 -13.91 8.32 4.68
CA LEU A 6 -13.68 7.87 6.06
C LEU A 6 -12.66 6.72 6.07
N PRO A 7 -11.86 6.54 7.15
CA PRO A 7 -10.91 5.43 7.26
C PRO A 7 -11.53 4.06 6.91
N GLU A 8 -12.77 3.86 7.34
CA GLU A 8 -13.58 2.65 7.09
C GLU A 8 -13.86 2.40 5.61
N HIS A 9 -14.06 3.47 4.83
CA HIS A 9 -14.30 3.36 3.40
C HIS A 9 -13.05 2.92 2.65
N LYS A 10 -11.84 3.37 3.05
CA LYS A 10 -10.58 2.89 2.45
C LYS A 10 -10.42 1.38 2.67
N TYR A 11 -10.71 0.91 3.88
CA TYR A 11 -10.70 -0.51 4.21
C TYR A 11 -11.70 -1.31 3.36
N GLU A 12 -12.95 -0.85 3.25
CA GLU A 12 -13.97 -1.55 2.46
C GLU A 12 -13.66 -1.56 0.96
N ILE A 13 -13.01 -0.53 0.42
CA ILE A 13 -12.54 -0.54 -0.97
C ILE A 13 -11.52 -1.67 -1.18
N VAL A 14 -10.51 -1.78 -0.32
CA VAL A 14 -9.50 -2.85 -0.41
C VAL A 14 -10.17 -4.21 -0.32
N LYS A 15 -11.05 -4.40 0.65
CA LYS A 15 -11.80 -5.66 0.85
C LYS A 15 -12.65 -6.03 -0.36
N ARG A 16 -13.34 -5.06 -0.98
CA ARG A 16 -14.15 -5.29 -2.20
C ARG A 16 -13.30 -5.64 -3.42
N LEU A 17 -12.14 -5.02 -3.56
CA LEU A 17 -11.21 -5.33 -4.66
C LEU A 17 -10.60 -6.73 -4.48
N GLN A 18 -10.22 -7.09 -3.25
CA GLN A 18 -9.77 -8.44 -2.90
C GLN A 18 -10.86 -9.49 -3.14
N ALA A 19 -12.12 -9.18 -2.80
CA ALA A 19 -13.25 -10.09 -3.07
C ALA A 19 -13.45 -10.36 -4.58
N ARG A 20 -13.02 -9.43 -5.44
CA ARG A 20 -12.98 -9.59 -6.90
C ARG A 20 -11.72 -10.30 -7.41
N LYS A 21 -10.90 -10.87 -6.50
CA LYS A 21 -9.62 -11.54 -6.78
C LYS A 21 -8.55 -10.61 -7.37
N HIS A 22 -8.63 -9.31 -7.10
CA HIS A 22 -7.54 -8.39 -7.42
C HIS A 22 -6.52 -8.36 -6.29
N ILE A 23 -5.24 -8.39 -6.65
CA ILE A 23 -4.14 -8.09 -5.72
C ILE A 23 -4.11 -6.58 -5.50
N CYS A 24 -4.22 -6.16 -4.25
CA CYS A 24 -4.40 -4.77 -3.88
C CYS A 24 -3.16 -4.25 -3.14
N GLY A 25 -2.51 -3.24 -3.72
CA GLY A 25 -1.52 -2.42 -3.00
C GLY A 25 -2.18 -1.14 -2.48
N MET A 26 -1.90 -0.77 -1.24
CA MET A 26 -2.39 0.48 -0.63
C MET A 26 -1.23 1.38 -0.24
N THR A 27 -1.33 2.66 -0.55
CA THR A 27 -0.37 3.68 -0.09
C THR A 27 -1.01 4.58 0.96
N GLY A 28 -0.25 4.98 1.97
CA GLY A 28 -0.77 5.83 3.05
C GLY A 28 0.34 6.51 3.85
N ASP A 29 -0.06 7.52 4.59
CA ASP A 29 0.82 8.40 5.39
C ASP A 29 0.37 8.48 6.86
N GLY A 30 -0.94 8.44 7.11
CA GLY A 30 -1.52 8.65 8.43
C GLY A 30 -1.95 7.38 9.17
N VAL A 31 -2.18 7.54 10.49
CA VAL A 31 -2.78 6.53 11.37
C VAL A 31 -4.14 6.03 10.84
N ASN A 32 -4.89 6.91 10.19
CA ASN A 32 -6.17 6.61 9.56
C ASN A 32 -6.07 5.54 8.46
N ASP A 33 -4.90 5.42 7.83
CA ASP A 33 -4.69 4.49 6.73
C ASP A 33 -4.13 3.15 7.21
N ALA A 34 -3.66 3.06 8.47
CA ALA A 34 -3.09 1.84 9.04
C ALA A 34 -4.00 0.60 8.91
N PRO A 35 -5.33 0.67 9.16
CA PRO A 35 -6.20 -0.50 8.96
C PRO A 35 -6.31 -0.94 7.50
N ALA A 36 -6.30 0.01 6.56
CA ALA A 36 -6.37 -0.27 5.13
C ALA A 36 -5.03 -0.79 4.58
N LEU A 37 -3.91 -0.21 5.03
CA LEU A 37 -2.54 -0.65 4.74
C LEU A 37 -2.35 -2.11 5.16
N LYS A 38 -2.73 -2.45 6.39
CA LYS A 38 -2.62 -3.82 6.93
C LYS A 38 -3.57 -4.83 6.27
N LYS A 39 -4.67 -4.35 5.68
CA LYS A 39 -5.64 -5.21 4.99
C LYS A 39 -5.22 -5.50 3.55
N ALA A 40 -4.51 -4.57 2.93
CA ALA A 40 -3.99 -4.73 1.57
C ALA A 40 -3.03 -5.91 1.49
N ASP A 41 -2.84 -6.44 0.28
CA ASP A 41 -1.85 -7.50 0.05
C ASP A 41 -0.42 -6.96 0.21
N ILE A 42 -0.24 -5.67 -0.10
CA ILE A 42 0.97 -4.89 0.18
C ILE A 42 0.57 -3.50 0.66
N GLY A 43 0.99 -3.13 1.86
CA GLY A 43 0.94 -1.78 2.41
C GLY A 43 2.25 -1.02 2.14
N ILE A 44 2.13 0.23 1.68
CA ILE A 44 3.26 1.10 1.35
C ILE A 44 3.12 2.42 2.10
N ALA A 45 4.02 2.66 3.05
CA ALA A 45 4.14 3.92 3.74
C ALA A 45 5.01 4.90 2.94
N VAL A 46 4.57 6.14 2.82
CA VAL A 46 5.39 7.22 2.21
C VAL A 46 6.49 7.70 3.18
N ALA A 47 7.49 8.42 2.67
CA ALA A 47 8.65 8.87 3.45
C ALA A 47 8.30 9.70 4.69
N ASP A 48 7.29 10.57 4.57
CA ASP A 48 6.82 11.41 5.66
C ASP A 48 5.63 10.79 6.42
N ALA A 49 5.43 9.48 6.29
CA ALA A 49 4.36 8.78 6.99
C ALA A 49 4.61 8.75 8.51
N THR A 50 3.53 8.75 9.26
CA THR A 50 3.51 8.53 10.72
C THR A 50 4.08 7.15 11.09
N ASP A 51 4.66 7.02 12.28
CA ASP A 51 5.22 5.75 12.76
C ASP A 51 4.19 4.61 12.78
N ALA A 52 2.92 4.95 13.01
CA ALA A 52 1.81 3.99 12.95
C ALA A 52 1.61 3.46 11.52
N ALA A 53 1.64 4.33 10.51
CA ALA A 53 1.51 3.92 9.11
C ALA A 53 2.73 3.11 8.64
N ARG A 54 3.95 3.49 9.06
CA ARG A 54 5.18 2.72 8.79
C ARG A 54 5.11 1.32 9.39
N SER A 55 4.68 1.22 10.66
CA SER A 55 4.53 -0.07 11.36
C SER A 55 3.42 -0.95 10.79
N ALA A 56 2.44 -0.36 10.10
CA ALA A 56 1.34 -1.07 9.45
C ALA A 56 1.63 -1.45 7.99
N SER A 57 2.78 -1.07 7.44
CA SER A 57 3.16 -1.27 6.03
C SER A 57 4.34 -2.22 5.90
N GLU A 58 4.39 -2.99 4.81
CA GLU A 58 5.51 -3.88 4.48
C GLU A 58 6.66 -3.13 3.77
N ILE A 59 6.33 -2.04 3.07
CA ILE A 59 7.31 -1.20 2.36
C ILE A 59 7.24 0.22 2.91
N VAL A 60 8.40 0.81 3.19
CA VAL A 60 8.53 2.23 3.55
C VAL A 60 9.38 2.92 2.50
N LEU A 61 8.82 3.93 1.83
CA LEU A 61 9.57 4.78 0.91
C LEU A 61 10.46 5.71 1.71
N ILE A 62 11.72 5.85 1.32
CA ILE A 62 12.68 6.74 1.99
C ILE A 62 12.73 8.11 1.30
N GLU A 63 12.34 8.15 0.02
CA GLU A 63 12.30 9.35 -0.79
C GLU A 63 10.84 9.72 -1.14
N PRO A 64 10.53 11.02 -1.25
CA PRO A 64 9.21 11.46 -1.70
C PRO A 64 8.99 11.09 -3.17
N GLY A 65 7.80 10.56 -3.47
CA GLY A 65 7.40 10.23 -4.84
C GLY A 65 6.91 8.79 -4.98
N LEU A 66 5.88 8.62 -5.80
CA LEU A 66 5.25 7.31 -6.03
C LEU A 66 5.93 6.52 -7.16
N SER A 67 6.85 7.13 -7.90
CA SER A 67 7.60 6.48 -9.00
C SER A 67 8.38 5.27 -8.51
N VAL A 68 8.87 5.28 -7.26
CA VAL A 68 9.61 4.17 -6.65
C VAL A 68 8.77 2.89 -6.60
N ILE A 69 7.44 3.00 -6.48
CA ILE A 69 6.54 1.84 -6.46
C ILE A 69 6.60 1.09 -7.80
N ILE A 70 6.72 1.83 -8.91
CA ILE A 70 6.82 1.22 -10.25
C ILE A 70 8.10 0.38 -10.33
N SER A 71 9.24 0.97 -9.92
CA SER A 71 10.52 0.27 -9.88
C SER A 71 10.47 -0.96 -8.96
N ALA A 72 9.84 -0.85 -7.79
CA ALA A 72 9.67 -1.97 -6.86
C ALA A 72 8.85 -3.12 -7.47
N VAL A 73 7.77 -2.82 -8.19
CA VAL A 73 6.94 -3.82 -8.89
C VAL A 73 7.68 -4.46 -10.06
N LEU A 74 8.48 -3.71 -10.81
CA LEU A 74 9.29 -4.27 -11.89
C LEU A 74 10.36 -5.22 -11.34
N THR A 75 11.09 -4.79 -10.31
CA THR A 75 12.12 -5.62 -9.67
C THR A 75 11.53 -6.87 -9.03
N SER A 76 10.36 -6.77 -8.38
CA SER A 76 9.72 -7.94 -7.77
C SER A 76 9.30 -8.99 -8.80
N ARG A 77 8.81 -8.56 -9.98
CA ARG A 77 8.49 -9.46 -11.10
C ARG A 77 9.72 -10.18 -11.63
N ILE A 78 10.85 -9.46 -11.77
CA ILE A 78 12.12 -10.06 -12.21
C ILE A 78 12.58 -11.11 -11.20
N ILE A 79 12.60 -10.78 -9.91
CA ILE A 79 12.99 -11.71 -8.84
C ILE A 79 12.08 -12.94 -8.83
N PHE A 80 10.76 -12.76 -8.96
CA PHE A 80 9.82 -13.87 -9.00
C PHE A 80 10.10 -14.83 -10.16
N CYS A 81 10.40 -14.31 -11.36
CA CYS A 81 10.80 -15.14 -12.50
C CYS A 81 12.13 -15.86 -12.31
N LEU A 82 13.06 -15.33 -11.51
CA LEU A 82 14.35 -15.97 -11.22
C LEU A 82 14.24 -17.11 -10.20
N MET A 83 13.22 -17.08 -9.35
CA MET A 83 12.97 -18.09 -8.31
C MET A 83 12.15 -19.30 -8.82
N GLN A 84 11.71 -19.26 -10.07
CA GLN A 84 10.88 -20.27 -10.73
C GLN A 84 11.72 -21.14 -11.65
#